data_AF-A0A9D1SFZ8-F1
#
_entry.id   AF-A0A9D1SFZ8-F1
#
_cell.length_a   1.000
_cell.length_b   1.000
_cell.length_c   1.000
_cell.angle_alpha   90.00
_cell.angle_beta   90.00
_cell.angle_gamma   90.00
#
_symmetry.space_group_name_H-M   'P 1'
#
loop_
_entity.id
_entity.type
_entity.pdbx_description
1 polymer ?
#
loop_
_entity_poly.entity_id
_entity_poly.type
_entity_poly.pdbx_seq_one_letter_code
_entity_poly.pdbx_strand_id
1 'polypeptide(L)'
;MDASDQIFIFLVCALTGMAAGIVYEPFCLLRKVFRDKPAASVVFDTLFFLVFAAMSVAVSALFAFPDFRVYMYLGNFLGLILYLKSIHRMVDFLQKVCYNEARKVLKRRKSTKNFKKKEVQSI
;
A
#
# COMPACT_ATOMS: atom_id res chain seq x y z
N MET A 1 0.60 -32.18 -17.46
CA MET A 1 0.30 -31.01 -16.62
C MET A 1 -0.60 -30.13 -17.44
N ASP A 2 -1.89 -30.14 -17.09
CA ASP A 2 -2.91 -29.50 -17.91
C ASP A 2 -2.82 -27.98 -17.80
N ALA A 3 -3.29 -27.26 -18.83
CA ALA A 3 -3.30 -25.80 -18.83
C ALA A 3 -4.04 -25.23 -17.60
N SER A 4 -5.06 -25.95 -17.13
CA SER A 4 -5.82 -25.63 -15.92
C SER A 4 -4.95 -25.60 -14.66
N ASP A 5 -4.03 -26.55 -14.51
CA ASP A 5 -3.12 -26.61 -13.36
C ASP A 5 -2.17 -25.42 -13.36
N GLN A 6 -1.67 -25.03 -14.53
CA GLN A 6 -0.78 -23.88 -14.65
C GLN A 6 -1.47 -22.55 -14.28
N ILE A 7 -2.72 -22.37 -14.72
CA ILE A 7 -3.53 -21.19 -14.38
C ILE A 7 -3.81 -21.16 -12.88
N PHE A 8 -4.14 -22.30 -12.27
CA PHE A 8 -4.37 -22.40 -10.84
C PHE A 8 -3.13 -22.00 -10.03
N ILE A 9 -1.96 -22.52 -10.38
CA ILE A 9 -0.68 -22.18 -9.74
C ILE A 9 -0.40 -20.68 -9.88
N PHE A 10 -0.60 -20.12 -11.07
CA PHE A 10 -0.41 -18.69 -11.31
C PHE A 10 -1.35 -17.83 -10.46
N LEU A 11 -2.62 -18.22 -10.34
CA LEU A 11 -3.62 -17.50 -9.56
C LEU A 11 -3.29 -17.53 -8.06
N VAL A 12 -2.87 -18.69 -7.53
CA VAL A 12 -2.40 -18.85 -6.14
C VAL A 12 -1.19 -17.94 -5.87
N CYS A 13 -0.25 -17.85 -6.82
CA CYS A 13 0.91 -16.96 -6.70
C CYS A 13 0.51 -15.47 -6.76
N ALA A 14 -0.43 -15.10 -7.62
CA ALA A 14 -0.95 -13.74 -7.69
C ALA A 14 -1.67 -13.34 -6.39
N LEU A 15 -2.48 -14.25 -5.82
CA LEU A 15 -3.13 -14.06 -4.52
C LEU A 15 -2.10 -13.93 -3.39
N THR A 16 -1.05 -14.75 -3.41
CA THR A 16 0.07 -14.67 -2.45
C THR A 16 0.78 -13.33 -2.54
N GLY A 17 1.04 -12.84 -3.75
CA GLY A 17 1.66 -11.53 -3.98
C GLY A 17 0.79 -10.37 -3.47
N MET A 18 -0.53 -10.45 -3.66
CA MET A 18 -1.47 -9.49 -3.09
C MET A 18 -1.53 -9.55 -1.56
N ALA A 19 -1.55 -10.76 -0.98
CA ALA A 19 -1.54 -10.95 0.47
C ALA A 19 -0.26 -10.43 1.12
N ALA A 20 0.89 -10.64 0.47
CA ALA A 20 2.16 -10.07 0.91
C ALA A 20 2.15 -8.53 0.82
N GLY A 21 1.44 -7.96 -0.16
CA GLY A 21 1.14 -6.54 -0.22
C GLY A 21 0.40 -6.04 1.03
N ILE A 22 -0.63 -6.72 1.50
CA ILE A 22 -1.35 -6.34 2.74
C ILE A 22 -0.40 -6.37 3.95
N VAL A 23 0.52 -7.34 4.01
CA VAL A 23 1.53 -7.39 5.06
C VAL A 23 2.48 -6.18 4.97
N TYR A 24 2.67 -5.56 3.81
CA TYR A 24 3.51 -4.36 3.64
C TYR A 24 2.94 -3.11 4.34
N GLU A 25 1.61 -2.97 4.46
CA GLU A 25 0.95 -1.81 5.08
C GLU A 25 1.45 -1.51 6.51
N PRO A 26 1.47 -2.47 7.45
CA PRO A 26 2.00 -2.23 8.79
C PRO A 26 3.51 -1.89 8.79
N PHE A 27 4.31 -2.48 7.89
CA PHE A 27 5.72 -2.12 7.74
C PHE A 27 5.89 -0.67 7.25
N CYS A 28 5.02 -0.21 6.36
CA CYS A 28 5.01 1.17 5.87
C CYS A 28 4.61 2.17 6.97
N LEU A 29 3.63 1.82 7.81
CA LEU A 29 3.27 2.62 8.98
C LEU A 29 4.40 2.68 10.00
N LEU A 30 5.05 1.55 10.30
CA LEU A 30 6.24 1.49 11.16
C LEU A 30 7.36 2.37 10.59
N ARG A 31 7.64 2.30 9.28
CA ARG A 31 8.63 3.16 8.62
C ARG A 31 8.30 4.65 8.77
N LYS A 32 7.02 5.03 8.75
CA LYS A 32 6.58 6.42 8.95
C LYS A 32 6.78 6.89 10.39
N VAL A 33 6.77 5.99 11.37
CA VAL A 33 7.10 6.28 12.78
C VAL A 33 8.62 6.46 12.96
N PHE A 34 9.44 5.68 12.26
CA PHE A 34 10.91 5.75 12.33
C PHE A 34 11.55 6.73 11.31
N ARG A 35 10.78 7.76 10.89
CA ARG A 35 11.05 8.62 9.72
C ARG A 35 12.39 9.34 9.70
N ASP A 36 13.08 9.46 10.83
CA ASP A 36 14.28 10.29 10.99
C ASP A 36 15.60 9.62 10.60
N LYS A 37 15.60 8.32 10.24
CA LYS A 37 16.84 7.61 9.88
C LYS A 37 16.81 7.04 8.45
N PRO A 38 17.70 7.49 7.54
CA PRO A 38 17.78 6.92 6.18
C PRO A 38 18.11 5.41 6.19
N ALA A 39 18.86 4.95 7.20
CA ALA A 39 19.13 3.52 7.40
C ALA A 39 17.86 2.70 7.69
N ALA A 40 16.87 3.26 8.39
CA ALA A 40 15.63 2.55 8.69
C ALA A 40 14.86 2.21 7.42
N SER A 41 14.86 3.11 6.43
CA SER A 41 14.23 2.88 5.13
C SER A 41 14.77 1.64 4.43
N VAL A 42 16.09 1.48 4.39
CA VAL A 42 16.75 0.34 3.71
C VAL A 42 16.50 -0.96 4.48
N VAL A 43 16.54 -0.90 5.81
CA VAL A 43 16.27 -2.05 6.67
C VAL A 43 14.83 -2.56 6.49
N PHE A 44 13.84 -1.66 6.46
CA PHE A 44 12.45 -2.03 6.23
C PHE A 44 12.19 -2.58 4.82
N ASP A 45 12.84 -2.02 3.81
CA ASP A 45 12.73 -2.52 2.42
C ASP A 45 13.33 -3.93 2.30
N THR A 46 14.49 -4.15 2.91
CA THR A 46 15.15 -5.47 2.96
C THR A 46 14.32 -6.48 3.75
N LEU A 47 13.76 -6.09 4.90
CA LEU A 47 12.86 -6.93 5.70
C LEU A 47 11.61 -7.32 4.93
N PHE A 48 11.02 -6.38 4.21
CA PHE A 48 9.85 -6.65 3.38
C PHE A 48 10.18 -7.64 2.26
N PHE A 49 11.28 -7.44 1.54
CA PHE A 49 11.74 -8.39 0.52
C PHE A 49 12.01 -9.77 1.09
N LEU A 50 12.58 -9.85 2.29
CA LEU A 50 12.85 -11.12 2.98
C LEU A 50 11.54 -11.83 3.34
N VAL A 51 10.55 -11.12 3.89
CA VAL A 51 9.22 -11.67 4.23
C VAL A 51 8.48 -12.09 2.95
N PHE A 52 8.53 -11.28 1.90
CA PHE A 52 7.94 -11.61 0.60
C PHE A 52 8.55 -12.88 -0.01
N ALA A 53 9.89 -13.00 0.03
CA ALA A 53 10.59 -14.19 -0.41
C ALA A 53 10.21 -15.41 0.44
N ALA A 54 10.20 -15.28 1.77
CA ALA A 54 9.81 -16.36 2.68
C ALA A 54 8.37 -16.83 2.44
N MET A 55 7.43 -15.91 2.25
CA MET A 55 6.04 -16.22 1.90
C MET A 55 5.94 -16.95 0.57
N SER A 56 6.68 -16.50 -0.45
CA SER A 56 6.69 -17.14 -1.77
C SER A 56 7.23 -18.58 -1.71
N VAL A 57 8.30 -18.80 -0.93
CA VAL A 57 8.90 -20.13 -0.72
C VAL A 57 7.99 -21.02 0.12
N ALA A 58 7.35 -20.49 1.17
CA ALA A 58 6.41 -21.23 2.00
C ALA A 58 5.20 -21.71 1.20
N VAL A 59 4.61 -20.85 0.36
CA VAL A 59 3.53 -21.25 -0.54
C VAL A 59 4.01 -22.28 -1.55
N SER A 60 5.25 -22.13 -2.05
CA SER A 60 5.85 -23.12 -2.95
C SER A 60 5.99 -24.51 -2.30
N ALA A 61 6.41 -24.54 -1.03
CA ALA A 61 6.58 -25.76 -0.26
C ALA A 61 5.23 -26.40 0.12
N LEU A 62 4.22 -25.60 0.49
CA LEU A 62 2.89 -26.09 0.87
C LEU A 62 2.15 -26.75 -0.30
N PHE A 63 2.27 -26.19 -1.51
CA PHE A 63 1.60 -26.69 -2.69
C PHE A 63 2.46 -27.68 -3.52
N ALA A 64 3.68 -28.00 -3.05
CA ALA A 64 4.60 -28.94 -3.67
C ALA A 64 4.68 -28.77 -5.20
N PHE A 65 4.92 -27.55 -5.67
CA PHE A 65 4.86 -27.26 -7.10
C PHE A 65 5.94 -28.05 -7.87
N PRO A 66 5.59 -28.67 -9.02
CA PRO A 66 6.57 -29.30 -9.87
C PRO A 66 7.35 -28.24 -10.65
N ASP A 67 8.68 -28.35 -10.61
CA ASP A 67 9.72 -27.52 -11.24
C ASP A 67 9.60 -25.99 -11.07
N PHE A 68 10.73 -25.37 -10.76
CA PHE A 68 10.87 -23.92 -10.62
C PHE A 68 10.57 -23.22 -11.96
N ARG A 69 9.42 -22.53 -12.06
CA ARG A 69 8.96 -21.93 -13.31
C ARG A 69 8.79 -20.42 -13.20
N VAL A 70 9.28 -19.71 -14.22
CA VAL A 70 9.36 -18.23 -14.26
C VAL A 70 7.99 -17.56 -14.11
N TYR A 71 6.90 -18.18 -14.57
CA TYR A 71 5.55 -17.62 -14.43
C TYR A 71 5.11 -17.47 -12.97
N MET A 72 5.70 -18.24 -12.05
CA MET A 72 5.35 -18.22 -10.64
C MET A 72 5.80 -16.90 -9.98
N TYR A 73 7.02 -16.46 -10.33
CA TYR A 73 7.53 -15.14 -9.96
C TYR A 73 6.77 -14.02 -10.63
N LEU A 74 6.42 -14.17 -11.91
CA LEU A 74 5.60 -13.17 -12.63
C LEU A 74 4.25 -12.97 -11.95
N GLY A 75 3.60 -14.04 -11.49
CA GLY A 75 2.35 -13.96 -10.73
C GLY A 75 2.53 -13.20 -9.42
N ASN A 76 3.58 -13.53 -8.66
CA ASN A 76 3.87 -12.88 -7.38
C ASN A 76 4.19 -11.37 -7.57
N PHE A 77 4.97 -11.04 -8.60
CA PHE A 77 5.32 -9.65 -8.96
C PHE A 77 4.09 -8.88 -9.46
N LEU A 78 3.24 -9.52 -10.27
CA LEU A 78 2.02 -8.93 -10.77
C LEU A 78 1.03 -8.64 -9.63
N GLY A 79 0.88 -9.58 -8.68
CA GLY A 79 0.08 -9.39 -7.47
C GLY A 79 0.58 -8.22 -6.62
N LEU A 80 1.91 -8.11 -6.46
CA LEU A 80 2.53 -6.99 -5.75
C LEU A 80 2.31 -5.64 -6.47
N ILE A 81 2.49 -5.58 -7.78
CA ILE A 81 2.25 -4.37 -8.58
C ILE A 81 0.78 -3.95 -8.53
N LEU A 82 -0.15 -4.89 -8.64
CA LEU A 82 -1.59 -4.64 -8.51
C LEU A 82 -1.92 -4.03 -7.15
N TYR A 83 -1.32 -4.54 -6.08
CA TYR A 83 -1.47 -3.99 -4.75
C TYR A 83 -0.91 -2.56 -4.64
N LEU A 84 0.33 -2.32 -5.08
CA LEU A 84 0.97 -0.98 -5.06
C LEU A 84 0.17 0.06 -5.86
N LYS A 85 -0.40 -0.35 -7.00
CA LYS A 85 -1.26 0.50 -7.84
C LYS A 85 -2.58 0.84 -7.14
N SER A 86 -3.19 -0.12 -6.44
CA SER A 86 -4.39 0.12 -5.63
C SER A 86 -4.13 1.09 -4.47
N ILE A 87 -2.99 0.99 -3.80
CA ILE A 87 -2.61 1.91 -2.71
C ILE A 87 -2.44 3.34 -3.20
N HIS A 88 -1.78 3.57 -4.34
CA HIS A 88 -1.68 4.93 -4.92
C HIS A 88 -3.07 5.53 -5.16
N ARG A 89 -4.01 4.75 -5.70
CA ARG A 89 -5.38 5.18 -5.92
C ARG A 89 -6.10 5.51 -4.60
N MET A 90 -5.85 4.73 -3.54
CA MET A 90 -6.41 4.99 -2.20
C MET A 90 -5.81 6.26 -1.58
N VAL A 91 -4.51 6.48 -1.73
CA VAL A 91 -3.80 7.68 -1.26
C VAL A 91 -4.31 8.92 -1.98
N ASP A 92 -4.48 8.88 -3.30
CA ASP A 92 -5.05 10.00 -4.08
C ASP A 92 -6.45 10.36 -3.62
N PHE A 93 -7.25 9.36 -3.26
CA PHE A 93 -8.58 9.57 -2.71
C PHE A 93 -8.53 10.24 -1.33
N LEU A 94 -7.71 9.73 -0.42
CA LEU A 94 -7.53 10.31 0.91
C LEU A 94 -7.00 11.74 0.84
N GLN A 95 -6.06 12.02 -0.07
CA GLN A 95 -5.53 13.36 -0.30
C GLN A 95 -6.64 14.32 -0.75
N LYS A 96 -7.50 13.90 -1.69
CA LYS A 96 -8.65 14.70 -2.12
C LYS A 96 -9.62 14.97 -0.97
N VAL A 97 -9.97 13.95 -0.19
CA VAL A 97 -10.87 14.11 0.97
C VAL A 97 -10.28 15.07 1.99
N CYS A 98 -9.01 14.87 2.39
CA CYS A 98 -8.32 15.71 3.37
C CYS A 98 -8.17 17.16 2.88
N TYR A 99 -7.76 17.36 1.63
CA TYR A 99 -7.64 18.70 1.04
C TYR A 99 -9.00 19.43 0.99
N ASN A 100 -10.07 18.73 0.61
CA ASN A 100 -11.39 19.33 0.49
C ASN A 100 -11.98 19.71 1.86
N GLU A 101 -11.81 18.87 2.87
CA GLU A 101 -12.22 19.16 4.25
C GLU A 101 -11.39 20.31 4.85
N ALA A 102 -10.07 20.31 4.69
CA ALA A 102 -9.20 21.41 5.13
C ALA A 102 -9.61 22.75 4.51
N ARG A 103 -9.95 22.74 3.21
CA ARG A 103 -10.43 23.94 2.50
C ARG A 103 -11.76 24.45 3.04
N LYS A 104 -12.71 23.56 3.41
CA LYS A 104 -13.98 23.94 4.03
C LYS A 104 -13.76 24.59 5.39
N VAL A 105 -12.88 24.01 6.23
CA VAL A 105 -12.56 24.55 7.55
C VAL A 105 -11.89 25.92 7.45
N LEU A 106 -10.93 26.09 6.53
CA LEU A 106 -10.28 27.38 6.28
C LEU A 106 -11.28 28.45 5.81
N LYS A 107 -12.22 28.11 4.92
CA LYS A 107 -13.28 29.02 4.48
C LYS A 107 -14.20 29.43 5.65
N ARG A 108 -14.62 28.47 6.50
CA ARG A 108 -15.42 28.77 7.70
C ARG A 108 -14.68 29.72 8.63
N ARG A 109 -13.41 29.46 8.94
CA ARG A 109 -12.56 30.32 9.77
C ARG A 109 -12.42 31.74 9.20
N LYS A 110 -12.24 31.89 7.88
CA LYS A 110 -12.18 33.21 7.21
C LYS A 110 -13.53 33.95 7.29
N SER A 111 -14.64 33.25 7.08
CA SER A 111 -15.99 33.86 7.17
C SER A 111 -16.29 34.39 8.57
N THR A 112 -15.97 33.62 9.62
CA THR A 112 -16.16 34.04 11.02
C THR A 112 -15.26 35.21 11.41
N LYS A 113 -14.00 35.26 10.93
CA LYS A 113 -13.12 36.41 11.13
C LYS A 113 -13.66 37.68 10.47
N ASN A 114 -14.18 37.58 9.25
CA ASN A 114 -14.76 38.72 8.54
C ASN A 114 -16.04 39.24 9.20
N PHE A 115 -16.87 38.37 9.78
CA PHE A 115 -18.06 38.77 10.52
C PHE A 115 -17.69 39.55 11.80
N LYS A 116 -16.77 39.02 12.62
CA LYS A 116 -16.29 39.73 13.83
C LYS A 116 -15.65 41.08 13.53
N LYS A 117 -14.94 41.21 12.40
CA LYS A 117 -14.35 42.49 11.99
C LYS A 117 -15.41 43.54 11.64
N LYS A 118 -16.55 43.13 11.08
CA LYS A 118 -17.65 44.05 10.74
C LYS A 118 -18.40 44.55 11.97
N GLU A 119 -18.62 43.73 13.00
CA GLU A 119 -19.27 44.18 14.25
C GLU A 119 -18.43 45.21 15.03
N VAL A 120 -17.10 45.02 15.09
CA VAL A 120 -16.21 45.95 15.81
C VAL A 120 -16.11 47.32 15.11
N GLN A 121 -16.43 47.39 13.81
CA GLN A 121 -16.38 48.63 13.03
C GLN A 121 -17.71 49.41 13.02
N SER A 122 -18.79 48.83 13.54
CA SER A 122 -20.12 49.46 13.61
C SER A 122 -20.50 49.97 15.01
N ILE A 123 -19.56 49.92 15.96
CA ILE A 123 -19.65 50.49 17.32
C ILE A 123 -18.76 51.72 17.36
#